data_AF-A0A699TXL8-F1
#
_entry.id   AF-A0A699TXL8-F1
#
_cell.length_a   1.000
_cell.length_b   1.000
_cell.length_c   1.000
_cell.angle_alpha   90.00
_cell.angle_beta   90.00
_cell.angle_gamma   90.00
#
_symmetry.space_group_name_H-M   'P 1'
#
loop_
_entity.id
_entity.type
_entity.pdbx_description
1 polymer ?
#
loop_
_entity_poly.entity_id
_entity_poly.type
_entity_poly.pdbx_seq_one_letter_code
_entity_poly.pdbx_strand_id
1 'polypeptide(L)' 'MRDEPQVGGIYVRLFLKDLKFPLRNSKRFLEGLLDQYLSSIAATHHNTQGSDLELPLLLSAALVSLLRVHPALAD' A
#
# COMPACT_ATOMS: atom_id res chain seq x y z
N MET A 1 16.27 11.20 0.46
CA MET A 1 15.12 10.75 -0.36
C MET A 1 14.30 9.85 0.54
N ARG A 2 13.37 10.47 1.26
CA ARG A 2 12.79 9.95 2.51
C ARG A 2 11.45 9.26 2.23
N ASP A 3 11.32 8.04 2.73
CA ASP A 3 10.04 7.44 3.18
C ASP A 3 8.89 7.33 2.16
N GLU A 4 9.18 7.06 0.89
CA GLU A 4 8.11 6.68 -0.04
C GLU A 4 7.83 5.16 0.11
N PRO A 5 6.63 4.73 0.57
CA PRO A 5 6.33 3.31 0.73
C PRO A 5 6.42 2.59 -0.62
N GLN A 6 7.30 1.60 -0.67
CA GLN A 6 7.50 0.73 -1.82
C GLN A 6 7.00 -0.67 -1.51
N VAL A 7 6.03 -1.11 -2.28
CA VAL A 7 5.44 -2.43 -2.16
C VAL A 7 5.81 -3.24 -3.40
N GLY A 8 6.56 -4.33 -3.22
CA GLY A 8 6.95 -5.21 -4.33
C GLY A 8 7.73 -4.52 -5.44
N GLY A 9 8.47 -3.44 -5.12
CA GLY A 9 9.22 -2.62 -6.08
C GLY A 9 8.41 -1.53 -6.79
N ILE A 10 7.15 -1.30 -6.38
CA ILE A 10 6.27 -0.25 -6.89
C ILE A 10 6.03 0.78 -5.78
N TYR A 11 6.16 2.06 -6.10
CA TYR A 11 5.82 3.14 -5.19
C TYR A 11 4.30 3.25 -5.04
N VAL A 12 3.78 3.17 -3.82
CA VAL A 12 2.33 3.21 -3.55
C VAL A 12 1.72 4.54 -4.00
N ARG A 13 2.42 5.66 -3.78
CA ARG A 13 1.99 6.98 -4.29
C ARG A 13 1.96 7.04 -5.82
N LEU A 14 2.88 6.35 -6.49
CA LEU A 14 2.91 6.29 -7.97
C LEU A 14 1.70 5.52 -8.50
N PHE A 15 1.34 4.41 -7.87
CA PHE A 15 0.13 3.66 -8.19
C PHE A 15 -1.15 4.49 -7.99
N LEU A 16 -1.23 5.24 -6.88
CA LEU A 16 -2.37 6.14 -6.63
C LEU A 16 -2.42 7.31 -7.62
N LYS A 17 -1.25 7.81 -8.05
CA LYS A 17 -1.14 8.88 -9.05
C LYS A 17 -1.50 8.39 -10.45
N ASP A 18 -1.16 7.16 -10.77
CA ASP A 18 -1.42 6.53 -12.06
C ASP A 18 -1.93 5.09 -11.87
N LEU A 19 -3.26 4.96 -11.80
CA LEU A 19 -3.93 3.68 -11.63
C LEU A 19 -3.70 2.71 -12.80
N LYS A 20 -3.23 3.20 -13.96
CA LYS A 20 -2.86 2.40 -15.13
C LYS A 20 -1.39 1.98 -15.11
N PHE A 21 -0.66 2.28 -14.04
CA PHE A 21 0.73 1.88 -13.92
C PHE A 21 0.87 0.37 -14.11
N PRO A 22 1.79 -0.11 -14.97
CA PRO A 22 1.89 -1.52 -15.31
C PRO A 22 2.36 -2.32 -14.10
N LEU A 23 1.41 -2.91 -13.37
CA LEU A 23 1.69 -3.88 -12.33
C LEU A 23 2.12 -5.17 -12.99
N ARG A 24 3.41 -5.53 -12.88
CA ARG A 24 3.92 -6.82 -13.39
C ARG A 24 3.14 -8.00 -12.82
N ASN A 25 2.76 -7.92 -11.55
CA ASN A 25 2.00 -8.96 -10.89
C ASN A 25 1.11 -8.34 -9.79
N SER A 26 -0.15 -8.12 -10.13
CA SER A 26 -1.11 -7.48 -9.21
C SER A 26 -1.33 -8.28 -7.92
N LYS A 27 -1.13 -9.62 -7.95
CA LYS A 27 -1.19 -10.47 -6.76
C LYS A 27 -0.02 -10.22 -5.81
N ARG A 28 1.21 -10.17 -6.33
CA ARG A 28 2.41 -9.83 -5.54
C ARG A 28 2.33 -8.42 -4.97
N PHE A 29 1.76 -7.48 -5.72
CA PHE A 29 1.54 -6.12 -5.26
C PHE A 29 0.51 -6.08 -4.12
N LEU A 30 -0.60 -6.82 -4.22
CA LEU A 30 -1.57 -6.96 -3.13
C LEU A 30 -0.95 -7.60 -1.88
N GLU A 31 -0.22 -8.71 -2.05
CA GLU A 31 0.47 -9.41 -0.94
C GLU A 31 1.40 -8.45 -0.20
N GLY A 32 2.24 -7.70 -0.93
CA GLY A 32 3.12 -6.73 -0.30
C GLY A 32 2.39 -5.52 0.29
N LEU A 33 1.24 -5.12 -0.26
CA LEU A 33 0.44 -3.98 0.24
C LEU A 33 -0.14 -4.34 1.60
N LEU A 34 -0.65 -5.57 1.73
CA LEU A 34 -1.15 -6.12 2.99
C LEU A 34 -0.03 -6.28 4.02
N ASP A 35 1.11 -6.86 3.63
CA ASP A 35 2.25 -7.05 4.54
C ASP A 35 2.80 -5.70 5.06
N GLN A 36 2.94 -4.73 4.17
CA GLN A 36 3.34 -3.36 4.52
C GLN A 36 2.29 -2.68 5.39
N TYR A 37 1.01 -2.85 5.12
CA TYR A 37 -0.07 -2.29 5.93
C TYR A 37 -0.06 -2.85 7.34
N LEU A 38 0.04 -4.18 7.48
CA LEU A 38 0.14 -4.87 8.78
C LEU A 38 1.40 -4.44 9.56
N SER A 39 2.54 -4.33 8.88
CA SER A 39 3.78 -3.82 9.48
C SER A 39 3.64 -2.35 9.90
N SER A 40 2.96 -1.54 9.10
CA SER A 40 2.73 -0.12 9.39
C SER A 40 1.84 0.06 10.62
N ILE A 41 0.71 -0.67 10.71
CA ILE A 41 -0.18 -0.57 11.87
C ILE A 41 0.50 -1.09 13.15
N ALA A 42 1.33 -2.12 13.04
CA ALA A 42 2.11 -2.64 14.17
C ALA A 42 3.16 -1.62 14.65
N ALA A 43 3.82 -0.93 13.71
CA ALA A 43 4.77 0.14 14.02
C ALA A 43 4.09 1.37 14.65
N THR A 44 2.91 1.77 14.16
CA THR A 44 2.10 2.84 14.74
C THR A 44 1.69 2.52 16.19
N HIS A 45 1.42 1.26 16.51
CA HIS A 45 1.04 0.84 17.87
C HIS A 45 2.17 0.94 18.90
N HIS A 46 3.43 0.85 18.46
CA HIS A 46 4.61 0.91 19.32
C HIS A 46 5.11 2.34 19.57
N ASN A 47 4.79 3.29 18.68
CA ASN A 47 5.21 4.67 18.80
C ASN A 47 4.05 5.54 19.32
N THR A 48 3.89 5.59 20.64
CA THR A 48 2.90 6.40 21.40
C THR A 48 3.03 7.91 21.20
N GLN A 49 3.92 8.36 20.31
CA GLN A 49 4.18 9.75 19.98
C GLN A 49 3.80 10.02 18.51
N GLY A 50 2.49 10.23 18.29
CA GLY A 50 1.96 10.90 17.08
C GLY A 50 2.42 10.34 15.73
N SER A 51 2.58 9.02 15.62
CA SER A 51 3.15 8.38 14.43
C SER A 51 2.19 8.41 13.24
N ASP A 52 2.66 9.07 12.17
CA ASP A 52 2.24 8.99 10.76
C ASP A 52 1.08 8.03 10.43
N LEU A 53 -0.14 8.38 10.83
CA LEU A 53 -1.36 7.68 10.40
C LEU A 53 -1.57 7.79 8.87
N GLU A 54 -0.86 8.72 8.24
CA GLU A 54 -0.77 8.94 6.81
C GLU A 54 -0.34 7.68 6.05
N LEU A 55 0.60 6.90 6.58
CA LEU A 55 1.12 5.70 5.92
C LEU A 55 0.08 4.56 5.85
N PRO A 56 -0.50 4.08 6.97
CA PRO A 56 -1.54 3.05 6.90
C PRO A 56 -2.79 3.55 6.16
N LEU A 57 -3.13 4.83 6.25
CA LEU A 57 -4.22 5.43 5.49
C LEU A 57 -3.93 5.39 3.97
N LEU A 58 -2.73 5.78 3.53
CA LEU A 58 -2.32 5.71 2.12
C LEU A 58 -2.35 4.26 1.60
N LEU A 59 -1.84 3.31 2.39
CA LEU A 59 -1.86 1.89 2.06
C LEU A 59 -3.29 1.37 1.92
N SER A 60 -4.21 1.78 2.82
CA SER A 60 -5.63 1.43 2.71
C SER A 60 -6.29 1.99 1.44
N ALA A 61 -5.99 3.24 1.07
CA ALA A 61 -6.51 3.87 -0.15
C ALA A 61 -6.01 3.17 -1.42
N ALA A 62 -4.73 2.76 -1.42
CA ALA A 62 -4.14 1.97 -2.50
C ALA A 62 -4.75 0.56 -2.59
N LEU A 63 -5.01 -0.09 -1.45
CA LEU A 63 -5.67 -1.39 -1.39
C LEU A 63 -7.08 -1.33 -2.01
N VAL A 64 -7.89 -0.35 -1.59
CA VAL A 64 -9.24 -0.13 -2.12
C VAL A 64 -9.20 0.17 -3.62
N SER A 65 -8.27 1.02 -4.05
CA SER A 65 -8.10 1.33 -5.46
C SER A 65 -7.67 0.11 -6.28
N LEU A 66 -6.78 -0.72 -5.74
CA LEU A 66 -6.31 -1.94 -6.39
C LEU A 66 -7.46 -2.94 -6.57
N LEU A 67 -8.25 -3.19 -5.53
CA LEU A 67 -9.41 -4.07 -5.59
C LEU A 67 -10.49 -3.54 -6.54
N ARG A 68 -10.64 -2.21 -6.64
CA ARG A 68 -11.56 -1.59 -7.61
C ARG A 68 -11.11 -1.80 -9.05
N VAL A 69 -9.81 -1.71 -9.34
CA VAL A 69 -9.25 -1.90 -10.69
C VAL A 69 -9.16 -3.39 -11.05
N HIS A 70 -8.87 -4.25 -10.08
CA HIS A 70 -8.69 -5.68 -10.25
C HIS A 70 -9.58 -6.48 -9.29
N PRO A 71 -10.91 -6.52 -9.52
CA PRO A 71 -11.85 -7.23 -8.64
C PRO A 71 -11.56 -8.73 -8.56
N ALA A 72 -10.94 -9.31 -9.60
CA ALA A 72 -10.53 -10.72 -9.63
C ALA A 72 -9.45 -11.08 -8.58
N LEU A 73 -8.83 -10.10 -7.92
CA LEU A 73 -7.91 -10.34 -6.80
C LEU A 73 -8.65 -10.50 -5.46
N ALA A 74 -9.92 -10.13 -5.40
CA ALA A 74 -10.78 -10.24 -4.22
C ALA A 74 -11.59 -11.56 -4.18
N ASP A 75 -11.42 -12.42 -5.19
CA ASP A 75 -12.12 -13.70 -5.37
C ASP A 75 -11.44 -14.83 -4.58
#